data_AF-V6HG25-F1
#
_entry.id   AF-V6HG25-F1
#
_cell.length_a   1.000
_cell.length_b   1.000
_cell.length_c   1.000
_cell.angle_alpha   90.00
_cell.angle_beta   90.00
_cell.angle_gamma   90.00
#
_symmetry.space_group_name_H-M   'P 1'
#
loop_
_entity.id
_entity.type
_entity.pdbx_description
1 polymer ?
#
loop_
_entity_poly.entity_id
_entity_poly.type
_entity_poly.pdbx_seq_one_letter_code
_entity_poly.pdbx_strand_id
1 'polypeptide(L)'
;MRYLAFLFSTFLLSCTTANLLDPPSIPKPRIDKKKIALIGFHPYSTETVGNKLDGWINTPCKSEISLKYGTDLKSAFFKGRRNVPSDHRAAYPLPTQVISPLEYGSSIAKFPSSGLDPSVPEGNIQGFIDFSYKHMAAGALPDICEVLDFDPQTKTFRMKKREVDYYVVGIFTPVFFKATVLGAVVYATTFPFSVLSLGLIPSFFEQKTESFFRVYDSKLNIIREFKTGHSFWQISALWVFPSERNKAEDEFSYDPPAWEKDVEELDKAWKP
;
A
#
# COMPACT_ATOMS: atom_id res chain seq x y z
N MET A 1 17.10 38.87 -20.66
CA MET A 1 16.93 37.40 -20.75
C MET A 1 17.10 36.66 -19.42
N ARG A 2 18.06 36.98 -18.54
CA ARG A 2 18.22 36.27 -17.25
C ARG A 2 17.06 36.42 -16.25
N TYR A 3 16.34 37.53 -16.28
CA TYR A 3 15.18 37.76 -15.39
C TYR A 3 13.89 37.06 -15.86
N LEU A 4 13.76 36.74 -17.16
CA LEU A 4 12.59 36.02 -17.69
C LEU A 4 12.63 34.53 -17.28
N ALA A 5 13.83 33.94 -17.22
CA ALA A 5 14.04 32.58 -16.72
C ALA A 5 13.78 32.46 -15.21
N PHE A 6 14.04 33.52 -14.44
CA PHE A 6 13.77 33.54 -13.00
C PHE A 6 12.27 33.70 -12.70
N LEU A 7 11.55 34.49 -13.51
CA LEU A 7 10.08 34.58 -13.45
C LEU A 7 9.39 33.29 -13.92
N PHE A 8 9.91 32.59 -14.94
CA PHE A 8 9.39 31.28 -15.32
C PHE A 8 9.64 30.20 -14.25
N SER A 9 10.72 30.33 -13.48
CA SER A 9 11.05 29.46 -12.35
C SER A 9 10.11 29.69 -11.15
N THR A 10 9.71 30.94 -10.88
CA THR A 10 8.76 31.26 -9.80
C THR A 10 7.29 31.20 -10.21
N PHE A 11 6.98 31.22 -11.52
CA PHE A 11 5.64 30.97 -12.10
C PHE A 11 5.37 29.50 -12.44
N LEU A 12 6.22 28.56 -12.00
CA LEU A 12 5.73 27.24 -11.59
C LEU A 12 4.90 27.42 -10.30
N LEU A 13 3.85 28.26 -10.40
CA LEU A 13 2.76 28.37 -9.46
C LEU A 13 2.31 26.95 -9.24
N SER A 14 2.49 26.48 -8.01
CA SER A 14 2.10 25.15 -7.55
C SER A 14 0.67 24.90 -7.99
N CYS A 15 0.49 24.20 -9.11
CA CYS A 15 -0.82 23.75 -9.54
C CYS A 15 -1.27 22.77 -8.48
N THR A 16 -2.30 23.16 -7.75
CA THR A 16 -2.95 22.28 -6.80
C THR A 16 -3.68 21.20 -7.55
N THR A 17 -3.57 20.00 -7.01
CA THR A 17 -4.17 18.79 -7.55
C THR A 17 -5.27 18.33 -6.61
N ALA A 18 -6.33 17.76 -7.17
CA ALA A 18 -7.38 17.12 -6.40
C ALA A 18 -7.79 15.81 -7.06
N ASN A 19 -7.87 14.76 -6.26
CA ASN A 19 -8.50 13.51 -6.66
C ASN A 19 -10.03 13.70 -6.71
N LEU A 20 -10.67 13.24 -7.78
CA LEU A 20 -12.12 13.24 -7.97
C LEU A 20 -12.68 11.92 -7.45
N LEU A 21 -13.13 11.97 -6.21
CA LEU A 21 -13.46 10.81 -5.40
C LEU A 21 -14.91 10.89 -4.92
N ASP A 22 -15.58 9.74 -4.85
CA ASP A 22 -16.91 9.64 -4.25
C ASP A 22 -16.85 10.01 -2.75
N PRO A 23 -17.96 10.41 -2.10
CA PRO A 23 -18.00 10.72 -0.66
C PRO A 23 -17.44 9.62 0.26
N PRO A 24 -17.05 9.94 1.52
CA PRO A 24 -16.58 8.93 2.48
C PRO A 24 -17.60 7.83 2.65
N SER A 25 -17.13 6.58 2.54
CA SER A 25 -17.93 5.44 2.94
C SER A 25 -18.34 5.62 4.41
N ILE A 26 -19.63 5.48 4.71
CA ILE A 26 -20.12 5.61 6.08
C ILE A 26 -19.58 4.41 6.86
N PRO A 27 -18.87 4.62 7.98
CA PRO A 27 -18.41 3.52 8.82
C PRO A 27 -19.60 2.65 9.22
N LYS A 28 -19.53 1.38 8.86
CA LYS A 28 -20.60 0.44 9.16
C LYS A 28 -20.39 -0.15 10.56
N PRO A 29 -21.48 -0.46 11.29
CA PRO A 29 -21.37 -1.13 12.58
C PRO A 29 -20.74 -2.51 12.39
N ARG A 30 -19.84 -2.89 13.31
CA ARG A 30 -19.15 -4.18 13.25
C ARG A 30 -20.06 -5.30 13.73
N ILE A 31 -20.12 -6.39 12.97
CA ILE A 31 -20.89 -7.59 13.27
C ILE A 31 -19.92 -8.76 13.47
N ASP A 32 -19.10 -8.70 14.52
CA ASP A 32 -18.07 -9.71 14.75
C ASP A 32 -18.63 -10.92 15.52
N LYS A 33 -19.07 -11.95 14.79
CA LYS A 33 -19.32 -13.29 15.37
C LYS A 33 -18.05 -14.16 15.41
N LYS A 34 -17.01 -13.75 14.68
CA LYS A 34 -15.73 -14.45 14.50
C LYS A 34 -14.59 -13.50 14.82
N LYS A 35 -13.47 -14.04 15.33
CA LYS A 35 -12.23 -13.28 15.58
C LYS A 35 -11.42 -13.21 14.28
N ILE A 36 -11.40 -12.05 13.64
CA ILE A 36 -10.76 -11.86 12.33
C ILE A 36 -9.64 -10.83 12.45
N ALA A 37 -8.42 -11.26 12.09
CA ALA A 37 -7.25 -10.40 12.04
C ALA A 37 -7.03 -9.85 10.62
N LEU A 38 -6.99 -8.54 10.50
CA LEU A 38 -6.71 -7.81 9.27
C LEU A 38 -5.22 -7.46 9.19
N ILE A 39 -4.58 -7.81 8.08
CA ILE A 39 -3.15 -7.63 7.81
C ILE A 39 -2.99 -6.84 6.49
N GLY A 40 -2.03 -5.94 6.39
CA GLY A 40 -1.75 -5.23 5.13
C GLY A 40 -2.73 -4.11 4.78
N PHE A 41 -3.77 -3.86 5.60
CA PHE A 41 -4.74 -2.76 5.41
C PHE A 41 -4.13 -1.38 5.76
N HIS A 42 -2.92 -1.13 5.30
CA HIS A 42 -2.13 0.06 5.55
C HIS A 42 -2.04 0.90 4.28
N PRO A 43 -2.21 2.23 4.37
CA PRO A 43 -1.75 3.13 3.33
C PRO A 43 -0.21 3.09 3.27
N TYR A 44 0.37 3.44 2.12
CA TYR A 44 1.81 3.40 1.90
C TYR A 44 2.37 4.81 1.67
N SER A 45 3.45 5.16 2.36
CA SER A 45 4.25 6.35 2.07
C SER A 45 5.48 5.98 1.26
N THR A 46 6.03 6.92 0.48
CA THR A 46 7.22 6.73 -0.34
C THR A 46 8.37 7.66 0.02
N GLU A 47 9.51 7.08 0.39
CA GLU A 47 10.74 7.81 0.76
C GLU A 47 11.91 7.50 -0.17
N THR A 48 12.84 8.43 -0.32
CA THR A 48 14.10 8.20 -1.06
C THR A 48 15.05 7.34 -0.23
N VAL A 49 15.56 6.25 -0.82
CA VAL A 49 16.35 5.19 -0.16
C VAL A 49 17.65 5.68 0.53
N GLY A 50 18.08 6.92 0.31
CA GLY A 50 19.25 7.53 0.95
C GLY A 50 19.04 8.17 2.33
N ASN A 51 17.81 8.44 2.76
CA ASN A 51 17.53 9.23 3.98
C ASN A 51 17.37 8.42 5.28
N LYS A 52 17.95 7.21 5.33
CA LYS A 52 17.91 6.22 6.44
C LYS A 52 16.67 5.31 6.43
N LEU A 53 16.83 4.17 5.76
CA LEU A 53 16.15 2.93 6.14
C LEU A 53 16.80 2.25 7.36
N ASP A 54 17.64 2.98 8.11
CA ASP A 54 18.31 2.48 9.30
C ASP A 54 17.25 2.01 10.30
N GLY A 55 17.26 0.71 10.61
CA GLY A 55 16.29 0.11 11.52
C GLY A 55 15.03 -0.47 10.87
N TRP A 56 14.86 -0.41 9.54
CA TRP A 56 13.75 -1.10 8.88
C TRP A 56 13.91 -2.62 8.97
N ILE A 57 15.10 -3.12 8.65
CA ILE A 57 15.54 -4.50 8.91
C ILE A 57 16.17 -4.56 10.31
N ASN A 58 15.33 -4.59 11.33
CA ASN A 58 15.74 -4.63 12.73
C ASN A 58 15.36 -5.92 13.47
N THR A 59 14.79 -6.89 12.78
CA THR A 59 14.38 -8.17 13.38
C THR A 59 14.94 -9.35 12.59
N PRO A 60 15.17 -10.51 13.23
CA PRO A 60 15.58 -11.73 12.54
C PRO A 60 14.64 -12.11 11.39
N CYS A 61 13.32 -12.00 11.60
CA CYS A 61 12.33 -12.25 10.57
C CYS A 61 12.55 -11.40 9.31
N LYS A 62 12.65 -10.06 9.47
CA LYS A 62 12.83 -9.15 8.33
C LYS A 62 14.17 -9.39 7.64
N SER A 63 15.23 -9.67 8.40
CA SER A 63 16.57 -9.94 7.85
C SER A 63 16.57 -11.18 6.99
N GLU A 64 15.99 -12.28 7.48
CA GLU A 64 16.01 -13.55 6.77
C GLU A 64 15.16 -13.52 5.50
N ILE A 65 13.98 -12.91 5.53
CA ILE A 65 13.16 -12.72 4.32
C ILE A 65 13.92 -11.85 3.32
N SER A 66 14.52 -10.76 3.77
CA SER A 66 15.28 -9.88 2.86
C SER A 66 16.47 -10.60 2.22
N LEU A 67 17.16 -11.49 2.94
CA LEU A 67 18.24 -12.30 2.39
C LEU A 67 17.73 -13.34 1.37
N LYS A 68 16.60 -13.98 1.66
CA LYS A 68 16.03 -15.05 0.81
C LYS A 68 15.38 -14.52 -0.47
N TYR A 69 14.70 -13.37 -0.40
CA TYR A 69 13.89 -12.82 -1.51
C TYR A 69 14.40 -11.49 -2.07
N GLY A 70 15.39 -10.85 -1.45
CA GLY A 70 15.89 -9.51 -1.82
C GLY A 70 16.76 -9.43 -3.07
N THR A 71 16.76 -10.45 -3.93
CA THR A 71 17.52 -10.43 -5.19
C THR A 71 16.76 -9.78 -6.36
N ASP A 72 15.43 -9.64 -6.28
CA ASP A 72 14.62 -9.02 -7.33
C ASP A 72 14.47 -7.49 -7.12
N LEU A 73 15.36 -6.76 -7.80
CA LEU A 73 15.63 -5.32 -7.70
C LEU A 73 14.51 -4.40 -8.26
N LYS A 74 13.23 -4.72 -8.06
CA LYS A 74 12.17 -3.69 -8.16
C LYS A 74 11.96 -2.94 -6.85
N SER A 75 12.51 -3.46 -5.76
CA SER A 75 12.74 -2.72 -4.52
C SER A 75 14.24 -2.80 -4.23
N ALA A 76 15.00 -1.75 -4.56
CA ALA A 76 16.43 -1.66 -4.27
C ALA A 76 16.68 -1.41 -2.77
N PHE A 77 16.08 -2.24 -1.93
CA PHE A 77 16.35 -2.31 -0.51
C PHE A 77 17.50 -3.30 -0.33
N PHE A 78 18.68 -2.75 -0.06
CA PHE A 78 19.86 -3.42 0.52
C PHE A 78 20.80 -4.21 -0.39
N LYS A 79 21.90 -3.55 -0.77
CA LYS A 79 23.23 -4.07 -0.40
C LYS A 79 23.83 -3.05 0.55
N GLY A 80 24.23 -3.45 1.75
CA GLY A 80 24.72 -2.60 2.85
C GLY A 80 25.96 -1.76 2.54
N ARG A 81 25.83 -0.79 1.63
CA ARG A 81 26.76 0.33 1.48
C ARG A 81 26.10 1.54 2.13
N ARG A 82 26.60 1.92 3.30
CA ARG A 82 26.12 3.05 4.11
C ARG A 82 26.16 4.43 3.42
N ASN A 83 26.57 4.54 2.16
CA ASN A 83 26.82 5.81 1.48
C ASN A 83 26.69 5.70 -0.06
N VAL A 84 25.59 5.15 -0.58
CA VAL A 84 25.29 5.29 -2.01
C VAL A 84 24.02 6.12 -2.15
N PRO A 85 24.11 7.37 -2.63
CA PRO A 85 22.94 8.12 -3.06
C PRO A 85 22.23 7.27 -4.11
N SER A 86 21.02 6.86 -3.81
CA SER A 86 20.18 6.11 -4.72
C SER A 86 18.91 6.90 -4.92
N ASP A 87 18.61 7.27 -6.17
CA ASP A 87 17.35 7.91 -6.56
C ASP A 87 16.16 6.94 -6.52
N HIS A 88 16.33 5.75 -5.94
CA HIS A 88 15.25 4.79 -5.78
C HIS A 88 14.31 5.25 -4.65
N ARG A 89 13.01 5.25 -4.94
CA ARG A 89 11.95 5.45 -3.95
C ARG A 89 11.52 4.09 -3.37
N ALA A 90 11.26 4.10 -2.08
CA ALA A 90 10.92 2.99 -1.24
C ALA A 90 9.50 3.22 -0.71
N ALA A 91 8.60 2.26 -0.88
CA ALA A 91 7.29 2.35 -0.25
C ALA A 91 7.26 1.57 1.06
N TYR A 92 6.69 2.18 2.09
CA TYR A 92 6.54 1.57 3.40
C TYR A 92 5.11 1.71 3.92
N PRO A 93 4.54 0.67 4.54
CA PRO A 93 3.22 0.76 5.14
C PRO A 93 3.26 1.71 6.33
N LEU A 94 2.26 2.58 6.42
CA LEU A 94 2.07 3.44 7.59
C LEU A 94 1.62 2.63 8.81
N PRO A 95 1.95 3.07 10.04
CA PRO A 95 1.56 2.35 11.26
C PRO A 95 0.05 2.21 11.44
N THR A 96 -0.72 3.21 10.98
CA THR A 96 -2.17 3.24 11.10
C THR A 96 -2.84 2.44 10.00
N GLN A 97 -3.54 1.35 10.37
CA GLN A 97 -4.42 0.66 9.44
C GLN A 97 -5.71 1.43 9.23
N VAL A 98 -6.17 1.51 7.99
CA VAL A 98 -7.48 2.08 7.65
C VAL A 98 -8.39 0.94 7.22
N ILE A 99 -9.37 0.62 8.08
CA ILE A 99 -10.15 -0.62 8.04
C ILE A 99 -11.60 -0.37 7.55
N SER A 100 -12.02 0.90 7.48
CA SER A 100 -13.32 1.25 6.90
C SER A 100 -13.32 0.96 5.40
N PRO A 101 -14.40 0.43 4.81
CA PRO A 101 -15.72 0.18 5.40
C PRO A 101 -16.05 -1.30 5.75
N LEU A 102 -15.07 -2.12 6.16
CA LEU A 102 -15.34 -3.51 6.56
C LEU A 102 -16.29 -3.58 7.77
N GLU A 103 -17.31 -4.44 7.67
CA GLU A 103 -18.25 -4.73 8.78
C GLU A 103 -17.68 -5.75 9.78
N TYR A 104 -16.49 -6.28 9.53
CA TYR A 104 -15.88 -7.32 10.35
C TYR A 104 -14.39 -7.11 10.53
N GLY A 105 -13.86 -7.77 11.55
CA GLY A 105 -12.45 -7.88 11.80
C GLY A 105 -11.83 -6.64 12.44
N SER A 106 -10.58 -6.84 12.81
CA SER A 106 -9.80 -5.87 13.55
C SER A 106 -8.34 -5.99 13.17
N SER A 107 -7.60 -4.89 13.37
CA SER A 107 -6.15 -4.91 13.22
C SER A 107 -5.53 -6.08 13.96
N ILE A 108 -4.62 -6.80 13.30
CA ILE A 108 -3.89 -7.92 13.88
C ILE A 108 -3.15 -7.54 15.18
N ALA A 109 -2.79 -6.27 15.37
CA ALA A 109 -2.21 -5.74 16.61
C ALA A 109 -3.14 -5.90 17.84
N LYS A 110 -4.46 -5.99 17.65
CA LYS A 110 -5.43 -6.26 18.73
C LYS A 110 -5.44 -7.73 19.18
N PHE A 111 -4.76 -8.61 18.46
CA PHE A 111 -4.65 -10.03 18.74
C PHE A 111 -3.20 -10.36 19.13
N PRO A 112 -2.83 -10.24 20.42
CA PRO A 112 -1.46 -10.48 20.86
C PRO A 112 -1.04 -11.93 20.62
N SER A 113 0.24 -12.13 20.34
CA SER A 113 0.83 -13.47 20.17
C SER A 113 1.02 -14.16 21.52
N SER A 114 0.66 -15.43 21.60
CA SER A 114 0.87 -16.30 22.77
C SER A 114 2.06 -17.25 22.64
N GLY A 115 2.82 -17.17 21.53
CA GLY A 115 3.99 -18.00 21.26
C GLY A 115 4.14 -18.34 19.77
N LEU A 116 4.87 -19.41 19.47
CA LEU A 116 5.00 -19.95 18.11
C LEU A 116 4.08 -21.17 17.95
N ASP A 117 3.43 -21.26 16.80
CA ASP A 117 2.59 -22.39 16.42
C ASP A 117 3.36 -23.30 15.43
N PRO A 118 3.79 -24.50 15.86
CA PRO A 118 4.48 -25.45 14.99
C PRO A 118 3.51 -26.29 14.14
N SER A 119 2.19 -26.17 14.33
CA SER A 119 1.19 -27.00 13.65
C SER A 119 0.93 -26.59 12.20
N VAL A 120 1.42 -25.42 11.79
CA VAL A 120 1.19 -24.85 10.47
C VAL A 120 2.20 -25.43 9.48
N PRO A 121 1.75 -26.02 8.35
CA PRO A 121 2.65 -26.58 7.34
C PRO A 121 3.58 -25.52 6.74
N GLU A 122 4.84 -25.87 6.55
CA GLU A 122 5.85 -24.98 5.94
C GLU A 122 5.44 -24.50 4.55
N GLY A 123 4.77 -25.34 3.76
CA GLY A 123 4.23 -24.97 2.45
C GLY A 123 3.21 -23.82 2.50
N ASN A 124 2.38 -23.75 3.55
CA ASN A 124 1.42 -22.66 3.74
C ASN A 124 2.13 -21.36 4.10
N ILE A 125 3.15 -21.45 4.97
CA ILE A 125 3.98 -20.31 5.36
C ILE A 125 4.71 -19.74 4.14
N GLN A 126 5.33 -20.62 3.36
CA GLN A 126 6.03 -20.25 2.13
C GLN A 126 5.06 -19.59 1.13
N GLY A 127 3.88 -20.17 0.91
CA GLY A 127 2.86 -19.59 0.03
C GLY A 127 2.32 -18.23 0.49
N PHE A 128 2.26 -17.97 1.80
CA PHE A 128 1.91 -16.67 2.36
C PHE A 128 3.02 -15.62 2.13
N ILE A 129 4.29 -16.00 2.35
CA ILE A 129 5.43 -15.12 2.07
C ILE A 129 5.50 -14.79 0.58
N ASP A 130 5.40 -15.80 -0.30
CA ASP A 130 5.48 -15.64 -1.75
C ASP A 130 4.39 -14.71 -2.28
N PHE A 131 3.15 -14.86 -1.80
CA PHE A 131 2.05 -13.98 -2.18
C PHE A 131 2.30 -12.53 -1.77
N SER A 132 2.69 -12.31 -0.52
CA SER A 132 2.89 -10.96 0.03
C SER A 132 4.08 -10.28 -0.66
N TYR A 133 5.20 -10.99 -0.80
CA TYR A 133 6.42 -10.48 -1.40
C TYR A 133 6.29 -10.25 -2.91
N LYS A 134 5.54 -11.10 -3.64
CA LYS A 134 5.27 -10.90 -5.07
C LYS A 134 4.61 -9.56 -5.37
N HIS A 135 3.71 -9.09 -4.51
CA HIS A 135 2.93 -7.87 -4.76
C HIS A 135 3.55 -6.62 -4.12
N MET A 136 4.18 -6.75 -2.95
CA MET A 136 4.69 -5.62 -2.16
C MET A 136 6.21 -5.59 -1.99
N ALA A 137 6.92 -6.63 -2.42
CA ALA A 137 8.37 -6.78 -2.25
C ALA A 137 8.82 -6.48 -0.81
N ALA A 138 9.87 -5.67 -0.62
CA ALA A 138 10.34 -5.27 0.71
C ALA A 138 9.29 -4.51 1.55
N GLY A 139 8.28 -3.92 0.93
CA GLY A 139 7.14 -3.29 1.63
C GLY A 139 6.25 -4.29 2.36
N ALA A 140 6.29 -5.58 2.00
CA ALA A 140 5.54 -6.66 2.65
C ALA A 140 6.11 -7.07 4.02
N LEU A 141 7.36 -6.69 4.32
CA LEU A 141 8.09 -7.21 5.48
C LEU A 141 7.40 -6.95 6.82
N PRO A 142 6.81 -5.77 7.09
CA PRO A 142 6.06 -5.53 8.33
C PRO A 142 4.87 -6.48 8.48
N ASP A 143 4.07 -6.62 7.43
CA ASP A 143 2.87 -7.47 7.42
C ASP A 143 3.22 -8.95 7.59
N ILE A 144 4.24 -9.42 6.86
CA ILE A 144 4.70 -10.81 6.95
C ILE A 144 5.21 -11.10 8.36
N CYS A 145 6.06 -10.23 8.90
CA CYS A 145 6.66 -10.42 10.23
C CYS A 145 5.70 -10.08 11.38
N GLU A 146 4.53 -9.52 11.09
CA GLU A 146 3.45 -9.46 12.06
C GLU A 146 2.80 -10.83 12.23
N VAL A 147 2.63 -11.60 11.15
CA VAL A 147 2.06 -12.97 11.20
C VAL A 147 3.09 -14.01 11.60
N LEU A 148 4.32 -13.88 11.11
CA LEU A 148 5.38 -14.88 11.25
C LEU A 148 6.48 -14.40 12.20
N ASP A 149 7.26 -15.36 12.68
CA ASP A 149 8.56 -15.13 13.30
C ASP A 149 9.60 -16.08 12.70
N PHE A 150 10.86 -15.71 12.83
CA PHE A 150 11.96 -16.59 12.46
C PHE A 150 12.48 -17.30 13.69
N ASP A 151 12.47 -18.64 13.68
CA ASP A 151 13.02 -19.46 14.74
C ASP A 151 14.51 -19.73 14.48
N PRO A 152 15.45 -19.17 15.27
CA PRO A 152 16.88 -19.36 15.04
C PRO A 152 17.34 -20.80 15.26
N GLN A 153 16.61 -21.60 16.05
CA GLN A 153 16.99 -22.98 16.37
C GLN A 153 16.72 -23.89 15.19
N THR A 154 15.53 -23.77 14.58
CA THR A 154 15.15 -24.59 13.42
C THR A 154 15.51 -23.96 12.10
N LYS A 155 15.92 -22.68 12.09
CA LYS A 155 16.20 -21.87 10.89
C LYS A 155 15.02 -21.84 9.92
N THR A 156 13.80 -21.87 10.45
CA THR A 156 12.57 -21.86 9.67
C THR A 156 11.63 -20.79 10.17
N PHE A 157 10.75 -20.31 9.27
CA PHE A 157 9.67 -19.42 9.65
C PHE A 157 8.58 -20.21 10.37
N ARG A 158 8.07 -19.63 11.46
CA ARG A 158 6.96 -20.19 12.24
C ARG A 158 5.88 -19.15 12.42
N MET A 159 4.64 -19.60 12.49
CA MET A 159 3.51 -18.70 12.70
C MET A 159 3.42 -18.26 14.16
N LYS A 160 3.12 -16.99 14.40
CA LYS A 160 2.82 -16.48 15.73
C LYS A 160 1.42 -16.93 16.14
N LYS A 161 1.34 -17.69 17.24
CA LYS A 161 0.09 -18.27 17.75
C LYS A 161 -0.84 -17.17 18.27
N ARG A 162 -2.01 -17.04 17.66
CA ARG A 162 -3.05 -16.07 18.06
C ARG A 162 -4.42 -16.72 18.13
N GLU A 163 -5.29 -16.18 18.98
CA GLU A 163 -6.69 -16.60 19.04
C GLU A 163 -7.51 -15.88 17.95
N VAL A 164 -7.37 -16.34 16.71
CA VAL A 164 -8.17 -15.83 15.59
C VAL A 164 -8.73 -17.00 14.77
N ASP A 165 -9.94 -16.81 14.25
CA ASP A 165 -10.58 -17.76 13.35
C ASP A 165 -10.03 -17.61 11.92
N TYR A 166 -9.82 -16.37 11.49
CA TYR A 166 -9.39 -16.04 10.13
C TYR A 166 -8.36 -14.91 10.11
N TYR A 167 -7.49 -14.97 9.10
CA TYR A 167 -6.60 -13.88 8.72
C TYR A 167 -7.04 -13.36 7.35
N VAL A 168 -7.27 -12.05 7.24
CA VAL A 168 -7.56 -11.40 5.97
C VAL A 168 -6.38 -10.50 5.65
N VAL A 169 -5.76 -10.76 4.51
CA VAL A 169 -4.61 -10.03 4.02
C VAL A 169 -5.08 -9.15 2.88
N GLY A 170 -4.96 -7.83 3.06
CA GLY A 170 -5.20 -6.84 2.01
C GLY A 170 -3.88 -6.33 1.48
N ILE A 171 -3.73 -6.29 0.16
CA ILE A 171 -2.58 -5.70 -0.51
C ILE A 171 -3.10 -4.71 -1.54
N PHE A 172 -2.64 -3.48 -1.42
CA PHE A 172 -3.08 -2.37 -2.24
C PHE A 172 -2.01 -1.98 -3.25
N THR A 173 -2.37 -1.99 -4.53
CA THR A 173 -1.48 -1.67 -5.65
C THR A 173 -2.16 -0.69 -6.61
N PRO A 174 -1.43 -0.03 -7.52
CA PRO A 174 0.02 0.02 -7.62
C PRO A 174 0.62 0.85 -6.47
N VAL A 175 1.74 0.35 -5.95
CA VAL A 175 2.52 1.00 -4.88
C VAL A 175 3.15 2.32 -5.34
N PHE A 176 3.26 2.52 -6.66
CA PHE A 176 3.68 3.76 -7.27
C PHE A 176 2.63 4.21 -8.28
N PHE A 177 2.51 5.52 -8.45
CA PHE A 177 1.60 6.14 -9.39
C PHE A 177 1.60 5.44 -10.76
N LYS A 178 0.41 5.09 -11.26
CA LYS A 178 0.24 4.46 -12.57
C LYS A 178 -1.01 4.95 -13.28
N ALA A 179 -0.79 5.51 -14.47
CA ALA A 179 -1.87 5.93 -15.36
C ALA A 179 -2.65 4.73 -15.91
N THR A 180 -3.94 4.93 -16.15
CA THR A 180 -4.64 4.16 -17.19
C THR A 180 -4.18 4.65 -18.57
N VAL A 181 -4.42 3.84 -19.62
CA VAL A 181 -4.14 4.27 -21.01
C VAL A 181 -4.95 5.52 -21.36
N LEU A 182 -6.22 5.56 -20.96
CA LEU A 182 -7.10 6.71 -21.17
C LEU A 182 -6.58 7.94 -20.41
N GLY A 183 -6.22 7.79 -19.13
CA GLY A 183 -5.65 8.84 -18.31
C GLY A 183 -4.38 9.45 -18.90
N ALA A 184 -3.49 8.62 -19.47
CA ALA A 184 -2.29 9.09 -20.14
C ALA A 184 -2.62 9.93 -21.40
N VAL A 185 -3.60 9.51 -22.20
CA VAL A 185 -4.04 10.23 -23.41
C VAL A 185 -4.71 11.56 -23.04
N VAL A 186 -5.62 11.55 -22.06
CA VAL A 186 -6.29 12.78 -21.59
C VAL A 186 -5.28 13.75 -20.97
N TYR A 187 -4.32 13.26 -20.19
CA TYR A 187 -3.28 14.12 -19.64
C TYR A 187 -2.40 14.73 -20.72
N ALA A 188 -1.93 13.93 -21.68
CA ALA A 188 -1.11 14.43 -22.79
C ALA A 188 -1.82 15.50 -23.63
N THR A 189 -3.15 15.44 -23.73
CA THR A 189 -3.95 16.42 -24.47
C THR A 189 -4.28 17.65 -23.64
N THR A 190 -4.58 17.52 -22.35
CA THR A 190 -5.01 18.63 -21.48
C THR A 190 -3.84 19.40 -20.85
N PHE A 191 -2.71 18.73 -20.59
CA PHE A 191 -1.53 19.33 -19.97
C PHE A 191 -0.98 20.55 -20.72
N PRO A 192 -0.81 20.54 -22.06
CA PRO A 192 -0.34 21.71 -22.79
C PRO A 192 -1.26 22.93 -22.63
N PHE A 193 -2.58 22.73 -22.66
CA PHE A 193 -3.54 23.81 -22.45
C PHE A 193 -3.51 24.34 -21.01
N SER A 194 -3.33 23.44 -20.03
CA SER A 194 -3.11 23.82 -18.63
C SER A 194 -1.87 24.68 -18.48
N VAL A 195 -0.74 24.28 -19.07
CA VAL A 195 0.51 25.06 -19.00
C VAL A 195 0.37 26.41 -19.71
N LEU A 196 -0.19 26.43 -20.93
CA LEU A 196 -0.35 27.66 -21.73
C LEU A 196 -1.33 28.65 -21.10
N SER A 197 -2.31 28.15 -20.34
CA SER A 197 -3.28 28.98 -19.61
C SER A 197 -2.87 29.27 -18.16
N LEU A 198 -1.62 28.95 -17.77
CA LEU A 198 -1.11 29.13 -16.41
C LEU A 198 -2.00 28.45 -15.33
N GLY A 199 -2.55 27.28 -15.66
CA GLY A 199 -3.39 26.49 -14.78
C GLY A 199 -4.85 26.96 -14.69
N LEU A 200 -5.30 27.91 -15.51
CA LEU A 200 -6.71 28.31 -15.58
C LEU A 200 -7.57 27.22 -16.23
N ILE A 201 -7.08 26.62 -17.32
CA ILE A 201 -7.65 25.41 -17.90
C ILE A 201 -7.07 24.22 -17.12
N PRO A 202 -7.90 23.32 -16.58
CA PRO A 202 -7.40 22.18 -15.82
C PRO A 202 -6.71 21.15 -16.72
N SER A 203 -5.77 20.41 -16.15
CA SER A 203 -5.34 19.11 -16.67
C SER A 203 -6.06 17.99 -15.93
N PHE A 204 -6.37 16.92 -16.68
CA PHE A 204 -7.03 15.74 -16.14
C PHE A 204 -6.16 14.51 -16.32
N PHE A 205 -6.25 13.61 -15.37
CA PHE A 205 -5.51 12.37 -15.36
C PHE A 205 -6.35 11.26 -14.72
N GLU A 206 -6.24 10.02 -15.20
CA GLU A 206 -6.90 8.87 -14.57
C GLU A 206 -5.86 7.90 -14.03
N GLN A 207 -5.96 7.62 -12.72
CA GLN A 207 -5.08 6.72 -12.02
C GLN A 207 -5.74 5.36 -11.84
N LYS A 208 -4.96 4.29 -12.02
CA LYS A 208 -5.40 2.90 -11.80
C LYS A 208 -5.10 2.46 -10.37
N THR A 209 -6.03 1.74 -9.76
CA THR A 209 -5.84 0.98 -8.53
C THR A 209 -6.19 -0.49 -8.74
N GLU A 210 -5.48 -1.38 -8.05
CA GLU A 210 -5.72 -2.82 -8.00
C GLU A 210 -5.50 -3.31 -6.57
N SER A 211 -6.46 -4.04 -6.03
CA SER A 211 -6.38 -4.59 -4.67
C SER A 211 -6.45 -6.10 -4.71
N PHE A 212 -5.64 -6.74 -3.87
CA PHE A 212 -5.60 -8.18 -3.71
C PHE A 212 -5.98 -8.50 -2.28
N PHE A 213 -7.00 -9.33 -2.12
CA PHE A 213 -7.44 -9.80 -0.81
C PHE A 213 -7.33 -11.31 -0.75
N ARG A 214 -6.78 -11.81 0.34
CA ARG A 214 -6.73 -13.26 0.58
C ARG A 214 -7.16 -13.58 1.99
N VAL A 215 -8.12 -14.48 2.09
CA VAL A 215 -8.69 -14.96 3.34
C VAL A 215 -8.08 -16.32 3.66
N TYR A 216 -7.52 -16.40 4.84
CA TYR A 216 -6.87 -17.58 5.38
C TYR A 216 -7.58 -18.05 6.64
N ASP A 217 -7.58 -19.37 6.87
CA ASP A 217 -7.93 -19.91 8.18
C ASP A 217 -6.79 -19.68 9.21
N SER A 218 -7.00 -20.13 10.44
CA SER A 218 -6.02 -20.04 11.53
C SER A 218 -4.70 -20.78 11.26
N LYS A 219 -4.65 -21.68 10.26
CA LYS A 219 -3.48 -22.46 9.85
C LYS A 219 -2.93 -22.04 8.48
N LEU A 220 -3.26 -20.83 8.02
CA LEU A 220 -2.85 -20.27 6.74
C LEU A 220 -3.28 -21.12 5.52
N ASN A 221 -4.34 -21.91 5.61
CA ASN A 221 -4.97 -22.47 4.43
C ASN A 221 -5.80 -21.39 3.73
N ILE A 222 -5.66 -21.30 2.41
CA ILE A 222 -6.40 -20.32 1.60
C ILE A 222 -7.86 -20.74 1.51
N ILE A 223 -8.77 -19.88 1.96
CA ILE A 223 -10.22 -20.08 1.86
C ILE A 223 -10.75 -19.36 0.63
N ARG A 224 -10.33 -18.11 0.45
CA ARG A 224 -10.77 -17.24 -0.66
C ARG A 224 -9.65 -16.31 -1.10
N GLU A 225 -9.69 -15.96 -2.36
CA GLU A 225 -8.86 -14.93 -2.97
C GLU A 225 -9.76 -14.03 -3.82
N PHE A 226 -9.55 -12.72 -3.69
CA PHE A 226 -10.25 -11.69 -4.44
C PHE A 226 -9.23 -10.76 -5.08
N LYS A 227 -9.49 -10.39 -6.33
CA LYS A 227 -8.76 -9.34 -7.01
C LYS A 227 -9.78 -8.33 -7.52
N THR A 228 -9.61 -7.08 -7.12
CA THR A 228 -10.47 -5.98 -7.52
C THR A 228 -9.61 -4.89 -8.15
N GLY A 229 -10.20 -4.08 -9.01
CA GLY A 229 -9.45 -3.03 -9.70
C GLY A 229 -10.36 -1.89 -10.12
N HIS A 230 -10.01 -0.70 -9.68
CA HIS A 230 -10.76 0.53 -9.91
C HIS A 230 -9.86 1.59 -10.54
N SER A 231 -10.46 2.73 -10.87
CA SER A 231 -9.74 3.92 -11.27
C SER A 231 -10.44 5.15 -10.71
N PHE A 232 -9.70 6.24 -10.62
CA PHE A 232 -10.22 7.54 -10.25
C PHE A 232 -9.56 8.64 -11.08
N TRP A 233 -10.29 9.73 -11.27
CA TRP A 233 -9.78 10.89 -11.97
C TRP A 233 -9.09 11.84 -11.01
N GLN A 234 -8.09 12.56 -11.49
CA GLN A 234 -7.40 13.63 -10.82
C GLN A 234 -7.52 14.87 -11.71
N ILE A 235 -7.76 16.02 -11.09
CA ILE A 235 -7.80 17.32 -11.73
C ILE A 235 -6.70 18.20 -11.16
N SER A 236 -5.99 18.94 -12.01
CA SER A 236 -4.96 19.89 -11.59
C SER A 236 -5.21 21.25 -12.23
N ALA A 237 -5.37 22.29 -11.42
CA ALA A 237 -5.61 23.66 -11.88
C ALA A 237 -5.31 24.66 -10.76
N LEU A 238 -5.14 25.94 -11.10
CA LEU A 238 -4.83 27.00 -10.13
C LEU A 238 -5.97 27.25 -9.12
N TRP A 239 -7.21 27.02 -9.55
CA TRP A 239 -8.42 27.21 -8.73
C TRP A 239 -8.89 25.93 -8.04
N VAL A 240 -8.21 24.80 -8.27
CA VAL A 240 -8.53 23.54 -7.60
C VAL A 240 -8.02 23.63 -6.19
N PHE A 241 -8.86 23.41 -5.19
CA PHE A 241 -8.41 23.31 -3.81
C PHE A 241 -8.50 21.85 -3.36
N PRO A 242 -7.41 21.28 -2.83
CA PRO A 242 -7.48 19.92 -2.31
C PRO A 242 -8.37 19.91 -1.07
N SER A 243 -9.36 19.02 -1.04
CA SER A 243 -10.01 18.63 0.21
C SER A 243 -9.03 17.77 1.02
N GLU A 244 -9.25 17.59 2.33
CA GLU A 244 -8.39 16.70 3.15
C GLU A 244 -8.29 15.28 2.59
N ARG A 245 -9.29 14.81 1.84
CA ARG A 245 -9.32 13.50 1.18
C ARG A 245 -8.78 13.52 -0.25
N ASN A 246 -8.62 14.70 -0.84
CA ASN A 246 -8.21 14.88 -2.22
C ASN A 246 -6.80 15.47 -2.34
N LYS A 247 -6.09 15.70 -1.22
CA LYS A 247 -4.69 16.11 -1.24
C LYS A 247 -3.89 15.00 -1.90
N ALA A 248 -3.45 15.22 -3.14
CA ALA A 248 -2.35 14.43 -3.67
C ALA A 248 -1.11 14.89 -2.90
N GLU A 249 -0.82 14.21 -1.80
CA GLU A 249 0.48 14.36 -1.16
C GLU A 249 1.47 13.61 -2.07
N ASP A 250 2.47 14.32 -2.62
CA ASP A 250 3.50 13.79 -3.54
C ASP A 250 4.35 12.63 -2.95
N GLU A 251 4.01 12.21 -1.72
CA GLU A 251 4.59 11.14 -0.94
C GLU A 251 3.75 9.85 -0.97
N PHE A 252 2.47 9.91 -1.37
CA PHE A 252 1.56 8.77 -1.38
C PHE A 252 1.13 8.44 -2.80
N SER A 253 1.25 7.17 -3.17
CA SER A 253 0.69 6.67 -4.43
C SER A 253 -0.78 6.27 -4.30
N TYR A 254 -1.32 6.28 -3.08
CA TYR A 254 -2.54 5.56 -2.75
C TYR A 254 -3.40 6.33 -1.74
N ASP A 255 -3.96 7.45 -2.20
CA ASP A 255 -4.90 8.24 -1.39
C ASP A 255 -6.21 7.46 -1.15
N PRO A 256 -6.71 7.44 0.11
CA PRO A 256 -8.12 7.13 0.38
C PRO A 256 -8.98 8.05 -0.49
N PRO A 257 -9.97 7.53 -1.26
CA PRO A 257 -10.73 6.30 -1.09
C PRO A 257 -10.73 5.32 -2.27
N ALA A 258 -9.74 5.37 -3.17
CA ALA A 258 -9.75 4.47 -4.33
C ALA A 258 -9.84 2.98 -3.92
N TRP A 259 -9.31 2.66 -2.73
CA TRP A 259 -9.35 1.34 -2.13
C TRP A 259 -10.54 1.08 -1.21
N GLU A 260 -11.24 2.12 -0.76
CA GLU A 260 -12.48 1.91 0.01
C GLU A 260 -13.49 1.13 -0.84
N LYS A 261 -13.56 1.41 -2.15
CA LYS A 261 -14.37 0.63 -3.10
C LYS A 261 -13.95 -0.83 -3.18
N ASP A 262 -12.64 -1.07 -3.27
CA ASP A 262 -12.09 -2.43 -3.28
C ASP A 262 -12.41 -3.17 -1.97
N VAL A 263 -12.34 -2.48 -0.84
CA VAL A 263 -12.69 -3.01 0.48
C VAL A 263 -14.20 -3.22 0.64
N GLU A 264 -15.04 -2.36 0.06
CA GLU A 264 -16.50 -2.59 -0.01
C GLU A 264 -16.83 -3.83 -0.83
N GLU A 265 -16.12 -4.06 -1.93
CA GLU A 265 -16.29 -5.27 -2.72
C GLU A 265 -15.89 -6.50 -1.94
N LEU A 266 -14.78 -6.45 -1.19
CA LEU A 266 -14.42 -7.51 -0.25
C LEU A 266 -15.52 -7.74 0.80
N ASP A 267 -16.03 -6.68 1.43
CA ASP A 267 -17.09 -6.74 2.43
C ASP A 267 -18.36 -7.39 1.86
N LYS A 268 -18.73 -7.09 0.61
CA LYS A 268 -19.88 -7.69 -0.08
C LYS A 268 -19.63 -9.15 -0.48
N ALA A 269 -18.40 -9.46 -0.91
CA ALA A 269 -18.04 -10.76 -1.46
C ALA A 269 -17.80 -11.83 -0.38
N TRP A 270 -17.39 -11.42 0.83
CA TRP A 270 -17.14 -12.33 1.93
C TRP A 270 -17.75 -11.83 3.23
N LYS A 271 -18.70 -12.63 3.75
CA LYS A 271 -19.26 -12.44 5.09
C LYS A 271 -18.90 -13.69 5.95
N PRO A 272 -18.11 -13.51 7.02
CA PRO A 272 -17.60 -14.58 7.88
C PRO A 272 -18.66 -15.23 8.79
#